data_AF-A0A8T4AWQ5-F1
#
_entry.id   AF-A0A8T4AWQ5-F1
#
_cell.length_a   1.000
_cell.length_b   1.000
_cell.length_c   1.000
_cell.angle_alpha   90.00
_cell.angle_beta   90.00
_cell.angle_gamma   90.00
#
_symmetry.space_group_name_H-M   'P 1'
#
loop_
_entity.id
_entity.type
_entity.pdbx_description
1 polymer ?
#
loop_
_entity_poly.entity_id
_entity_poly.type
_entity_poly.pdbx_seq_one_letter_code
_entity_poly.pdbx_strand_id
1 'polypeptide(L)'
;MSYEEPSGYYIVRVTPHESHEHGACFKVERTLDGKPHCIDRAAVTIESIATGKIVEEKYYVNGQLHRKDGPAERSFSVTGVVEMECWYLNGEEHREDGPDTVFRHPETGKILSEGWALNGKTHRVDGPAYISIDYETGVVVEEDWMQHGEYFRADGGPACITRDPITGEVTHEAYWEEIERHKPGNAPDLSDSDPSQ
;
A
#
# COMPACT_ATOMS: atom_id res chain seq x y z
N MET A 1 16.10 21.04 -32.50
CA MET A 1 15.24 22.18 -32.14
C MET A 1 14.66 21.86 -30.78
N SER A 2 15.08 22.57 -29.74
CA SER A 2 14.55 22.42 -28.37
C SER A 2 13.57 23.56 -28.12
N TYR A 3 12.36 23.22 -27.69
CA TYR A 3 11.31 24.16 -27.31
C TYR A 3 11.38 24.35 -25.79
N GLU A 4 11.39 25.59 -25.32
CA GLU A 4 11.45 25.92 -23.90
C GLU A 4 10.03 26.13 -23.35
N GLU A 5 9.61 25.35 -22.36
CA GLU A 5 8.39 25.63 -21.58
C GLU A 5 8.75 26.12 -20.16
N PRO A 6 7.97 27.05 -19.58
CA PRO A 6 8.25 27.69 -18.31
C PRO A 6 7.82 26.83 -17.11
N SER A 7 8.53 25.75 -16.86
CA SER A 7 8.63 25.11 -15.54
C SER A 7 10.00 24.48 -15.47
N GLY A 8 10.84 24.91 -14.52
CA GLY A 8 12.28 24.63 -14.44
C GLY A 8 12.70 23.25 -14.98
N TYR A 9 13.68 23.22 -15.88
CA TYR A 9 14.17 22.03 -16.57
C TYR A 9 14.40 20.85 -15.62
N TYR A 10 13.55 19.83 -15.69
CA TYR A 10 13.86 18.53 -15.11
C TYR A 10 15.06 17.92 -15.84
N ILE A 11 15.99 17.33 -15.10
CA ILE A 11 17.01 16.45 -15.70
C ILE A 11 16.36 15.11 -15.94
N VAL A 12 16.28 14.71 -17.22
CA VAL A 12 15.75 13.41 -17.64
C VAL A 12 16.91 12.44 -17.85
N ARG A 13 16.86 11.29 -17.18
CA ARG A 13 17.80 10.19 -17.37
C ARG A 13 17.05 8.97 -17.88
N VAL A 14 17.63 8.29 -18.87
CA VAL A 14 17.11 7.01 -19.38
C VAL A 14 18.19 5.96 -19.14
N THR A 15 17.85 4.89 -18.43
CA THR A 15 18.79 3.82 -18.09
C THR A 15 18.19 2.46 -18.42
N PRO A 16 19.00 1.48 -18.86
CA PRO A 16 18.56 0.09 -18.96
C PRO A 16 18.00 -0.39 -17.61
N HIS A 17 16.97 -1.22 -17.65
CA HIS A 17 16.34 -1.81 -16.48
C HIS A 17 15.92 -3.24 -16.81
N GLU A 18 16.04 -4.16 -15.86
CA GLU A 18 15.53 -5.53 -16.00
C GLU A 18 14.37 -5.72 -15.03
N SER A 19 13.20 -6.06 -15.55
CA SER A 19 12.04 -6.44 -14.75
C SER A 19 11.96 -7.96 -14.69
N HIS A 20 11.70 -8.50 -13.50
CA HIS A 20 11.51 -9.94 -13.34
C HIS A 20 10.38 -10.50 -14.22
N GLU A 21 9.29 -9.74 -14.34
CA GLU A 21 8.10 -10.18 -15.06
C GLU A 21 8.06 -9.71 -16.52
N HIS A 22 8.57 -8.51 -16.79
CA HIS A 22 8.50 -7.90 -18.13
C HIS A 22 9.79 -8.03 -18.94
N GLY A 23 10.85 -8.59 -18.36
CA GLY A 23 12.18 -8.70 -18.95
C GLY A 23 12.82 -7.33 -19.21
N ALA A 24 13.43 -7.19 -20.38
CA ALA A 24 14.18 -6.00 -20.75
C ALA A 24 13.28 -4.75 -20.82
N CYS A 25 13.63 -3.75 -20.02
CA CYS A 25 12.95 -2.48 -19.88
C CYS A 25 13.95 -1.32 -19.94
N PHE A 26 13.43 -0.10 -19.94
CA PHE A 26 14.21 1.08 -19.57
C PHE A 26 13.46 1.89 -18.52
N LYS A 27 14.23 2.52 -17.64
CA LYS A 27 13.73 3.47 -16.65
C LYS A 27 13.92 4.88 -17.19
N VAL A 28 12.85 5.68 -17.16
CA VAL A 28 12.90 7.13 -17.38
C VAL A 28 12.74 7.80 -16.03
N GLU A 29 13.70 8.63 -15.65
CA GLU A 29 13.68 9.36 -14.38
C GLU A 29 13.81 10.87 -14.63
N ARG A 30 12.88 11.63 -14.05
CA ARG A 30 12.84 13.09 -14.08
C ARG A 30 13.25 13.60 -12.70
N THR A 31 14.30 14.40 -12.66
CA THR A 31 14.86 14.90 -11.40
C THR A 31 14.95 16.42 -11.36
N LEU A 32 14.74 16.99 -10.18
CA LEU A 32 15.04 18.37 -9.83
C LEU A 32 16.02 18.34 -8.65
N ASP A 33 17.13 19.06 -8.74
CA ASP A 33 18.20 19.06 -7.73
C ASP A 33 18.71 17.66 -7.35
N GLY A 34 18.77 16.76 -8.34
CA GLY A 34 19.23 15.38 -8.17
C GLY A 34 18.24 14.44 -7.49
N LYS A 35 17.01 14.90 -7.19
CA LYS A 35 15.95 14.09 -6.58
C LYS A 35 14.82 13.84 -7.58
N PRO A 36 14.18 12.66 -7.57
CA PRO A 36 12.96 12.43 -8.35
C PRO A 36 11.92 13.53 -8.08
N HIS A 37 11.48 14.21 -9.12
CA HIS A 37 10.52 15.31 -9.02
C HIS A 37 9.87 15.54 -10.39
N CYS A 38 8.54 15.54 -10.42
CA CYS A 38 7.76 15.99 -11.57
C CYS A 38 6.33 16.30 -11.11
N ILE A 39 5.81 17.51 -11.37
CA ILE A 39 4.47 17.92 -10.88
C ILE A 39 3.35 17.67 -11.89
N ASP A 40 3.69 17.48 -13.17
CA ASP A 40 2.74 17.36 -14.28
C ASP A 40 2.53 15.91 -14.75
N ARG A 41 3.41 14.98 -14.38
CA ARG A 41 3.35 13.55 -14.74
C ARG A 41 4.22 12.70 -13.80
N ALA A 42 4.29 11.40 -14.04
CA ALA A 42 5.16 10.50 -13.30
C ALA A 42 6.63 10.96 -13.38
N ALA A 43 7.29 11.05 -12.22
CA ALA A 43 8.70 11.37 -12.14
C ALA A 43 9.56 10.16 -12.53
N VAL A 44 9.07 8.94 -12.30
CA VAL A 44 9.71 7.70 -12.74
C VAL A 44 8.70 6.89 -13.55
N THR A 45 9.13 6.38 -14.72
CA THR A 45 8.43 5.31 -15.44
C THR A 45 9.40 4.18 -15.75
N ILE A 46 8.92 2.95 -15.69
CA ILE A 46 9.59 1.78 -16.27
C ILE A 46 8.77 1.35 -17.48
N GLU A 47 9.43 1.20 -18.61
CA GLU A 47 8.79 0.90 -19.89
C GLU A 47 9.39 -0.37 -20.49
N SER A 48 8.53 -1.32 -20.84
CA SER A 48 8.92 -2.57 -21.48
C SER A 48 9.45 -2.32 -22.89
N ILE A 49 10.66 -2.81 -23.19
CA ILE A 49 11.23 -2.69 -24.54
C ILE A 49 10.43 -3.52 -25.53
N ALA A 50 9.95 -4.69 -25.11
CA ALA A 50 9.22 -5.61 -25.98
C ALA A 50 7.85 -5.07 -26.41
N THR A 51 7.14 -4.39 -25.51
CA THR A 51 5.75 -3.96 -25.75
C THR A 51 5.57 -2.45 -25.91
N GLY A 52 6.55 -1.65 -25.47
CA GLY A 52 6.45 -0.19 -25.41
C GLY A 52 5.46 0.33 -24.36
N LYS A 53 4.92 -0.54 -23.51
CA LYS A 53 3.99 -0.14 -22.44
C LYS A 53 4.75 0.23 -21.17
N ILE A 54 4.17 1.17 -20.41
CA ILE A 54 4.57 1.44 -19.03
C ILE A 54 4.17 0.23 -18.19
N VAL A 55 5.12 -0.25 -17.39
CA VAL A 55 4.95 -1.37 -16.45
C VAL A 55 5.00 -0.90 -15.00
N GLU A 56 5.58 0.29 -14.77
CA GLU A 56 5.59 0.94 -13.46
C GLU A 56 5.61 2.45 -13.64
N GLU A 57 4.88 3.17 -12.80
CA GLU A 57 4.98 4.62 -12.70
C GLU A 57 4.98 5.08 -11.25
N LYS A 58 5.81 6.08 -10.95
CA LYS A 58 5.87 6.71 -9.63
C LYS A 58 5.89 8.22 -9.73
N TYR A 59 5.11 8.86 -8.88
CA TYR A 59 4.96 10.30 -8.77
C TYR A 59 5.73 10.79 -7.56
N TYR A 60 6.65 11.71 -7.81
CA TYR A 60 7.51 12.26 -6.77
C TYR A 60 7.47 13.79 -6.78
N VAL A 61 7.49 14.36 -5.57
CA VAL A 61 7.77 15.77 -5.33
C VAL A 61 8.94 15.85 -4.38
N ASN A 62 10.04 16.48 -4.81
CA ASN A 62 11.26 16.68 -4.01
C ASN A 62 11.86 15.38 -3.43
N GLY A 63 11.76 14.28 -4.17
CA GLY A 63 12.28 12.97 -3.77
C GLY A 63 11.34 12.16 -2.87
N GLN A 64 10.13 12.64 -2.57
CA GLN A 64 9.13 11.92 -1.78
C GLN A 64 7.98 11.48 -2.68
N LEU A 65 7.49 10.23 -2.50
CA LEU A 65 6.28 9.77 -3.18
C LEU A 65 5.12 10.71 -2.83
N HIS A 66 4.46 11.25 -3.83
CA HIS A 66 3.46 12.28 -3.63
C HIS A 66 2.50 12.36 -4.81
N ARG A 67 1.20 12.23 -4.55
CA ARG A 67 0.15 12.57 -5.51
C ARG A 67 -1.18 12.80 -4.79
N LYS A 68 -1.86 13.91 -5.10
CA LYS A 68 -3.16 14.26 -4.49
C LYS A 68 -4.35 13.60 -5.20
N ASP A 69 -4.33 13.59 -6.54
CA ASP A 69 -5.49 13.25 -7.36
C ASP A 69 -5.46 11.80 -7.87
N GLY A 70 -4.69 10.92 -7.24
CA GLY A 70 -4.54 9.53 -7.67
C GLY A 70 -3.40 8.81 -6.99
N PRO A 71 -3.14 7.54 -7.36
CA PRO A 71 -2.08 6.75 -6.76
C PRO A 71 -0.71 7.32 -7.12
N ALA A 72 0.14 7.48 -6.12
CA ALA A 72 1.50 7.93 -6.30
C ALA A 72 2.39 6.84 -6.89
N GLU A 73 2.00 5.58 -6.80
CA GLU A 73 2.70 4.45 -7.39
C GLU A 73 1.72 3.47 -8.03
N ARG A 74 2.03 2.98 -9.23
CA ARG A 74 1.28 1.92 -9.91
C ARG A 74 2.20 0.94 -10.62
N SER A 75 1.85 -0.34 -10.59
CA SER A 75 2.46 -1.39 -11.40
C SER A 75 1.42 -2.09 -12.27
N PHE A 76 1.88 -2.63 -13.38
CA PHE A 76 1.02 -3.29 -14.37
C PHE A 76 1.59 -4.64 -14.72
N SER A 77 0.74 -5.66 -14.82
CA SER A 77 1.13 -6.99 -15.27
C SER A 77 1.53 -7.02 -16.74
N VAL A 78 2.14 -8.12 -17.17
CA VAL A 78 2.44 -8.37 -18.60
C VAL A 78 1.18 -8.34 -19.49
N THR A 79 0.00 -8.61 -18.92
CA THR A 79 -1.29 -8.52 -19.62
C THR A 79 -1.84 -7.08 -19.65
N GLY A 80 -1.24 -6.17 -18.89
CA GLY A 80 -1.61 -4.76 -18.79
C GLY A 80 -2.68 -4.48 -17.72
N VAL A 81 -2.96 -5.45 -16.85
CA VAL A 81 -3.82 -5.27 -15.69
C VAL A 81 -3.05 -4.46 -14.64
N VAL A 82 -3.72 -3.53 -13.97
CA VAL A 82 -3.13 -2.84 -12.81
C VAL A 82 -3.02 -3.84 -11.66
N GLU A 83 -1.80 -4.13 -11.23
CA GLU A 83 -1.52 -5.10 -10.16
C GLU A 83 -1.50 -4.44 -8.79
N MET A 84 -0.92 -3.25 -8.71
CA MET A 84 -0.82 -2.52 -7.46
C MET A 84 -1.03 -1.03 -7.71
N GLU A 85 -1.74 -0.40 -6.78
CA GLU A 85 -1.86 1.04 -6.67
C GLU A 85 -1.61 1.45 -5.22
N CYS A 86 -0.72 2.41 -5.00
CA CYS A 86 -0.45 2.97 -3.68
C CYS A 86 -0.60 4.50 -3.68
N TRP A 87 -1.22 5.05 -2.65
CA TRP A 87 -1.45 6.48 -2.46
C TRP A 87 -0.52 7.02 -1.38
N TYR A 88 0.29 8.01 -1.76
CA TYR A 88 1.23 8.67 -0.88
C TYR A 88 1.06 10.18 -0.93
N LEU A 89 1.19 10.81 0.23
CA LEU A 89 1.27 12.25 0.38
C LEU A 89 2.52 12.60 1.19
N ASN A 90 3.47 13.31 0.57
CA ASN A 90 4.74 13.71 1.20
C ASN A 90 5.56 12.52 1.76
N GLY A 91 5.53 11.39 1.05
CA GLY A 91 6.27 10.18 1.40
C GLY A 91 5.58 9.29 2.43
N GLU A 92 4.39 9.65 2.89
CA GLU A 92 3.60 8.86 3.83
C GLU A 92 2.39 8.25 3.12
N GLU A 93 2.06 7.00 3.44
CA GLU A 93 0.82 6.36 2.99
C GLU A 93 -0.38 7.16 3.49
N HIS A 94 -1.25 7.56 2.57
CA HIS A 94 -2.29 8.51 2.89
C HIS A 94 -3.42 8.45 1.86
N ARG A 95 -4.63 8.16 2.33
CA ARG A 95 -5.87 8.39 1.57
C ARG A 95 -7.07 8.58 2.49
N GLU A 96 -7.85 9.64 2.26
CA GLU A 96 -9.04 9.94 3.07
C GLU A 96 -10.28 9.14 2.62
N ASP A 97 -10.48 8.99 1.31
CA ASP A 97 -11.72 8.49 0.71
C ASP A 97 -11.64 7.05 0.16
N GLY A 98 -10.70 6.24 0.63
CA GLY A 98 -10.55 4.87 0.15
C GLY A 98 -9.26 4.20 0.60
N PRO A 99 -8.95 3.01 0.07
CA PRO A 99 -7.73 2.28 0.42
C PRO A 99 -6.49 3.02 -0.09
N ASP A 100 -5.48 3.20 0.75
CA ASP A 100 -4.19 3.75 0.33
C ASP A 100 -3.37 2.73 -0.46
N THR A 101 -3.69 1.44 -0.35
CA THR A 101 -2.98 0.36 -1.04
C THR A 101 -3.98 -0.66 -1.55
N VAL A 102 -3.88 -1.04 -2.82
CA VAL A 102 -4.73 -2.07 -3.43
C VAL A 102 -3.89 -3.00 -4.28
N PHE A 103 -3.95 -4.30 -3.98
CA PHE A 103 -3.33 -5.35 -4.79
C PHE A 103 -4.38 -6.13 -5.57
N ARG A 104 -4.05 -6.52 -6.80
CA ARG A 104 -4.94 -7.22 -7.72
C ARG A 104 -4.23 -8.38 -8.41
N HIS A 105 -5.01 -9.40 -8.74
CA HIS A 105 -4.54 -10.55 -9.48
C HIS A 105 -4.06 -10.13 -10.89
N PRO A 106 -2.85 -10.53 -11.31
CA PRO A 106 -2.18 -10.00 -12.50
C PRO A 106 -2.88 -10.32 -13.83
N GLU A 107 -3.72 -11.35 -13.86
CA GLU A 107 -4.44 -11.75 -15.07
C GLU A 107 -5.90 -11.29 -15.09
N THR A 108 -6.54 -11.18 -13.92
CA THR A 108 -8.00 -11.00 -13.84
C THR A 108 -8.39 -9.62 -13.32
N GLY A 109 -7.46 -8.92 -12.66
CA GLY A 109 -7.72 -7.64 -12.01
C GLY A 109 -8.60 -7.73 -10.76
N LYS A 110 -8.93 -8.95 -10.29
CA LYS A 110 -9.63 -9.14 -9.02
C LYS A 110 -8.79 -8.62 -7.88
N ILE A 111 -9.41 -7.89 -6.96
CA ILE A 111 -8.75 -7.41 -5.74
C ILE A 111 -8.35 -8.61 -4.87
N LEU A 112 -7.11 -8.58 -4.39
CA LEU A 112 -6.53 -9.58 -3.49
C LEU A 112 -6.39 -9.01 -2.07
N SER A 113 -6.09 -7.72 -1.95
CA SER A 113 -6.07 -7.04 -0.66
C SER A 113 -6.21 -5.53 -0.81
N GLU A 114 -6.68 -4.92 0.28
CA GLU A 114 -6.83 -3.48 0.42
C GLU A 114 -6.32 -3.07 1.81
N GLY A 115 -5.59 -1.95 1.86
CA GLY A 115 -5.12 -1.32 3.10
C GLY A 115 -5.60 0.12 3.18
N TRP A 116 -5.81 0.61 4.41
CA TRP A 116 -6.18 1.98 4.71
C TRP A 116 -5.20 2.61 5.69
N ALA A 117 -4.65 3.75 5.31
CA ALA A 117 -3.69 4.52 6.08
C ALA A 117 -3.93 6.02 5.93
N LEU A 118 -3.69 6.74 7.03
CA LEU A 118 -3.77 8.18 7.10
C LEU A 118 -2.53 8.74 7.80
N ASN A 119 -1.75 9.55 7.08
CA ASN A 119 -0.49 10.14 7.57
C ASN A 119 0.50 9.08 8.07
N GLY A 120 0.72 8.05 7.25
CA GLY A 120 1.68 6.98 7.51
C GLY A 120 1.27 6.01 8.62
N LYS A 121 0.00 6.03 9.04
CA LYS A 121 -0.54 5.14 10.06
C LYS A 121 -1.75 4.39 9.53
N THR A 122 -1.76 3.08 9.68
CA THR A 122 -2.92 2.24 9.39
C THR A 122 -4.13 2.74 10.19
N HIS A 123 -5.20 3.09 9.47
CA HIS A 123 -6.33 3.79 10.06
C HIS A 123 -7.58 3.64 9.20
N ARG A 124 -8.67 3.19 9.81
CA ARG A 124 -10.02 3.26 9.24
C ARG A 124 -11.06 3.32 10.35
N VAL A 125 -12.08 4.17 10.17
CA VAL A 125 -13.13 4.39 11.19
C VAL A 125 -14.42 3.59 10.94
N ASP A 126 -14.67 3.19 9.70
CA ASP A 126 -15.93 2.62 9.23
C ASP A 126 -15.84 1.15 8.81
N GLY A 127 -14.69 0.51 9.06
CA GLY A 127 -14.44 -0.88 8.67
C GLY A 127 -13.03 -1.33 9.05
N PRO A 128 -12.62 -2.52 8.59
CA PRO A 128 -11.26 -2.99 8.77
C PRO A 128 -10.29 -2.14 7.94
N ALA A 129 -9.18 -1.75 8.57
CA ALA A 129 -8.08 -1.01 7.96
C ALA A 129 -7.16 -1.89 7.10
N TYR A 130 -7.34 -3.21 7.14
CA TYR A 130 -6.73 -4.13 6.19
C TYR A 130 -7.70 -5.27 5.88
N ILE A 131 -7.77 -5.67 4.62
CA ILE A 131 -8.59 -6.78 4.12
C ILE A 131 -7.73 -7.61 3.16
N SER A 132 -7.76 -8.93 3.31
CA SER A 132 -7.24 -9.84 2.29
C SER A 132 -8.29 -10.86 1.85
N ILE A 133 -8.22 -11.26 0.57
CA ILE A 133 -9.24 -12.03 -0.12
C ILE A 133 -8.57 -13.22 -0.78
N ASP A 134 -9.11 -14.42 -0.54
CA ASP A 134 -8.70 -15.60 -1.29
C ASP A 134 -9.07 -15.43 -2.77
N TYR A 135 -8.07 -15.57 -3.63
CA TYR A 135 -8.24 -15.37 -5.07
C TYR A 135 -9.22 -16.36 -5.71
N GLU A 136 -9.16 -17.63 -5.30
CA GLU A 136 -9.89 -18.72 -5.95
C GLU A 136 -11.37 -18.68 -5.55
N THR A 137 -11.65 -18.51 -4.26
CA THR A 137 -13.01 -18.56 -3.71
C THR A 137 -13.67 -17.20 -3.59
N GLY A 138 -12.89 -16.12 -3.52
CA GLY A 138 -13.37 -14.77 -3.25
C GLY A 138 -13.78 -14.52 -1.78
N VAL A 139 -13.46 -15.45 -0.88
CA VAL A 139 -13.72 -15.29 0.55
C VAL A 139 -12.77 -14.25 1.13
N VAL A 140 -13.29 -13.32 1.94
CA VAL A 140 -12.46 -12.45 2.77
C VAL A 140 -11.83 -13.31 3.86
N VAL A 141 -10.51 -13.54 3.76
CA VAL A 141 -9.79 -14.44 4.67
C VAL A 141 -9.21 -13.72 5.86
N GLU A 142 -9.01 -12.41 5.78
CA GLU A 142 -8.45 -11.60 6.86
C GLU A 142 -9.08 -10.23 6.89
N GLU A 143 -9.39 -9.76 8.10
CA GLU A 143 -9.82 -8.40 8.36
C GLU A 143 -9.16 -7.90 9.66
N ASP A 144 -8.46 -6.77 9.57
CA ASP A 144 -7.87 -6.11 10.73
C ASP A 144 -8.47 -4.71 10.92
N TRP A 145 -8.98 -4.44 12.12
CA TRP A 145 -9.46 -3.12 12.52
C TRP A 145 -8.37 -2.38 13.27
N MET A 146 -7.93 -1.27 12.69
CA MET A 146 -6.88 -0.43 13.26
C MET A 146 -7.23 1.05 13.16
N GLN A 147 -6.87 1.80 14.19
CA GLN A 147 -6.93 3.26 14.18
C GLN A 147 -5.62 3.84 14.72
N HIS A 148 -5.02 4.74 13.96
CA HIS A 148 -3.79 5.45 14.34
C HIS A 148 -2.59 4.50 14.58
N GLY A 149 -2.55 3.40 13.83
CA GLY A 149 -1.50 2.39 13.90
C GLY A 149 -1.70 1.34 15.00
N GLU A 150 -2.83 1.38 15.71
CA GLU A 150 -3.12 0.45 16.81
C GLU A 150 -4.40 -0.34 16.53
N TYR A 151 -4.44 -1.60 16.97
CA TYR A 151 -5.66 -2.41 16.89
C TYR A 151 -6.77 -1.76 17.70
N PHE A 152 -7.91 -1.53 17.07
CA PHE A 152 -9.05 -0.91 17.74
C PHE A 152 -10.32 -1.16 16.94
N ARG A 153 -11.38 -1.55 17.65
CA ARG A 153 -12.71 -1.71 17.06
C ARG A 153 -13.78 -1.16 17.99
N ALA A 154 -14.50 -0.14 17.51
CA ALA A 154 -15.38 0.68 18.34
C ALA A 154 -16.59 -0.07 18.92
N ASP A 155 -17.04 -1.15 18.28
CA ASP A 155 -18.17 -1.98 18.73
C ASP A 155 -17.76 -3.03 19.78
N GLY A 156 -16.47 -3.12 20.12
CA GLY A 156 -15.93 -4.13 21.04
C GLY A 156 -15.81 -5.53 20.43
N GLY A 157 -16.06 -5.67 19.13
CA GLY A 157 -15.82 -6.92 18.40
C GLY A 157 -14.33 -7.23 18.23
N PRO A 158 -14.01 -8.37 17.59
CA PRO A 158 -12.63 -8.74 17.32
C PRO A 158 -11.96 -7.73 16.38
N ALA A 159 -10.74 -7.33 16.74
CA ALA A 159 -9.92 -6.41 15.97
C ALA A 159 -9.08 -7.12 14.90
N CYS A 160 -8.94 -8.44 14.98
CA CYS A 160 -8.41 -9.29 13.92
C CYS A 160 -9.35 -10.48 13.74
N ILE A 161 -9.71 -10.79 12.50
CA ILE A 161 -10.49 -11.98 12.14
C ILE A 161 -9.78 -12.70 11.01
N THR A 162 -9.59 -14.01 11.14
CA THR A 162 -9.14 -14.89 10.07
C THR A 162 -10.22 -15.92 9.74
N ARG A 163 -10.39 -16.23 8.46
CA ARG A 163 -11.37 -17.21 7.96
C ARG A 163 -10.71 -18.29 7.12
N ASP A 164 -11.33 -19.47 7.10
CA ASP A 164 -10.96 -20.53 6.18
C ASP A 164 -11.28 -20.10 4.74
N PRO A 165 -10.32 -20.19 3.79
CA PRO A 165 -10.51 -19.72 2.42
C PRO A 165 -11.58 -20.50 1.65
N ILE A 166 -11.91 -21.73 2.05
CA ILE A 166 -12.85 -22.59 1.34
C ILE A 166 -14.26 -22.45 1.93
N THR A 167 -14.39 -22.53 3.25
CA THR A 167 -15.70 -22.54 3.91
C THR A 167 -16.19 -21.14 4.28
N GLY A 168 -15.28 -20.18 4.43
CA GLY A 168 -15.57 -18.85 4.97
C GLY A 168 -15.87 -18.86 6.47
N GLU A 169 -15.68 -19.99 7.15
CA GLU A 169 -15.85 -20.08 8.60
C GLU A 169 -14.70 -19.34 9.31
N VAL A 170 -15.03 -18.67 10.41
CA VAL A 170 -14.04 -17.99 11.24
C VAL A 170 -13.15 -19.03 11.93
N THR A 171 -11.85 -18.94 11.70
CA THR A 171 -10.83 -19.83 12.28
C THR A 171 -10.08 -19.17 13.43
N HIS A 172 -10.03 -17.83 13.45
CA HIS A 172 -9.40 -17.07 14.52
C HIS A 172 -10.06 -15.70 14.71
N GLU A 173 -10.10 -15.26 15.97
CA GLU A 173 -10.50 -13.92 16.39
C GLU A 173 -9.55 -13.44 17.49
N ALA A 174 -9.11 -12.19 17.41
CA ALA A 174 -8.38 -11.52 18.48
C ALA A 174 -8.99 -10.16 18.80
N TYR A 175 -9.11 -9.84 20.08
CA TYR A 175 -9.71 -8.60 20.57
C TYR A 175 -8.60 -7.61 20.94
N TRP A 176 -8.82 -6.32 20.66
CA TRP A 176 -7.76 -5.32 20.83
C TRP A 176 -7.25 -5.22 22.29
N GLU A 177 -8.11 -5.39 23.29
CA GLU A 177 -7.70 -5.37 24.71
C GLU A 177 -6.71 -6.51 25.05
N GLU A 178 -6.90 -7.67 24.43
CA GLU A 178 -6.01 -8.82 24.59
C GLU A 178 -4.68 -8.58 23.89
N ILE A 179 -4.73 -8.02 22.68
CA ILE A 179 -3.54 -7.64 21.91
C ILE A 179 -2.70 -6.62 22.69
N GLU A 180 -3.34 -5.58 23.22
CA GLU A 180 -2.68 -4.54 24.03
C GLU A 180 -1.99 -5.09 25.29
N ARG A 181 -2.62 -6.05 25.98
CA ARG A 181 -2.07 -6.67 27.19
C ARG A 181 -0.78 -7.45 26.93
N HIS A 182 -0.64 -8.03 25.73
CA HIS A 182 0.51 -8.84 25.36
C HIS A 182 1.59 -8.04 24.62
N LYS A 183 1.44 -6.72 24.48
CA LYS A 183 2.48 -5.88 23.88
C LYS A 183 3.76 -5.86 24.75
N PRO A 184 4.95 -5.95 24.14
CA PRO A 184 6.21 -5.80 24.86
C PRO A 184 6.25 -4.46 25.61
N GLY A 185 6.38 -4.51 26.93
CA GLY A 185 6.36 -3.33 27.81
C GLY A 185 5.04 -3.07 28.54
N ASN A 186 3.95 -3.75 28.16
CA ASN A 186 2.64 -3.68 28.82
C ASN A 186 2.34 -4.90 29.72
N ALA A 187 3.34 -5.77 29.93
CA ALA A 187 3.18 -6.92 30.82
C ALA A 187 2.73 -6.42 32.20
N PRO A 188 1.65 -7.00 32.79
CA PRO A 188 1.25 -6.65 34.14
C PRO A 188 2.43 -6.93 35.07
N ASP A 189 2.75 -5.99 35.95
CA ASP A 189 3.68 -6.22 37.04
C ASP A 189 3.12 -7.38 37.89
N LEU A 190 3.77 -8.54 37.84
CA LEU A 190 3.40 -9.72 38.62
C LEU A 190 3.83 -9.57 40.09
N SER A 191 3.88 -8.34 40.64
CA SER A 191 4.28 -8.06 42.02
C SER A 191 3.16 -8.20 43.05
N ASP A 192 1.89 -8.36 42.66
CA ASP A 192 0.75 -8.46 43.58
C ASP A 192 0.07 -9.84 43.57
N SER A 193 0.83 -10.92 43.39
CA SER A 193 0.42 -12.22 43.92
C SER A 193 0.74 -12.25 45.43
N ASP A 194 -0.19 -11.74 46.25
CA ASP A 194 -0.19 -11.91 47.71
C ASP A 194 -0.21 -13.41 48.05
N PRO A 195 0.83 -13.97 48.68
CA PRO A 195 0.82 -15.34 49.16
C PRO A 195 0.26 -15.38 50.59
N SER A 196 -1.02 -15.06 50.76
CA SER A 196 -1.74 -15.42 51.99
C SER A 196 -3.26 -15.37 51.82
N GLN A 197 -3.90 -16.55 51.80
CA GLN A 197 -5.11 -16.96 52.56
C GLN A 197 -5.56 -18.36 52.08
#